data_AF-A0A970BIZ7-F1
#
_entry.id   AF-A0A970BIZ7-F1
#
_cell.length_a   1.000
_cell.length_b   1.000
_cell.length_c   1.000
_cell.angle_alpha   90.00
_cell.angle_beta   90.00
_cell.angle_gamma   90.00
#
_symmetry.space_group_name_H-M   'P 1'
#
loop_
_entity.id
_entity.type
_entity.pdbx_description
1 polymer ?
#
loop_
_entity_poly.entity_id
_entity_poly.type
_entity_poly.pdbx_seq_one_letter_code
_entity_poly.pdbx_strand_id
1 'polypeptide(L)'
;MSASFSSETKNELARIVIGDRCCQAAELSALLRFNGRLELTRNKKKTLCITTDNAGTARKAFKLFKSLSEFPLTVIMETRKRFNTNRFYMVRAQLDIDNTVVLKK
;
A
#
# COMPACT_ATOMS: atom_id res chain seq x y z
N MET A 1 20.81 -6.82 -12.86
CA MET A 1 19.69 -7.69 -13.26
C MET A 1 18.69 -6.82 -13.98
N SER A 2 18.35 -7.16 -15.23
CA SER A 2 17.25 -6.53 -15.95
C SER A 2 15.95 -6.73 -15.17
N ALA A 3 15.04 -5.76 -15.22
CA ALA A 3 13.71 -5.91 -14.66
C ALA A 3 12.98 -7.04 -15.40
N SER A 4 12.16 -7.82 -14.69
CA SER A 4 11.30 -8.80 -15.36
C SER A 4 10.19 -8.09 -16.14
N PHE A 5 9.71 -8.72 -17.22
CA PHE A 5 8.58 -8.23 -18.01
C PHE A 5 7.37 -7.83 -17.14
N SER A 6 7.05 -8.66 -16.13
CA SER A 6 5.96 -8.35 -15.19
C SER A 6 6.24 -7.12 -14.34
N SER A 7 7.49 -6.87 -13.96
CA SER A 7 7.86 -5.66 -13.20
C SER A 7 7.76 -4.41 -14.07
N GLU A 8 8.19 -4.48 -15.32
CA GLU A 8 8.07 -3.40 -16.31
C GLU A 8 6.60 -3.07 -16.58
N THR A 9 5.80 -4.09 -16.90
CA THR A 9 4.35 -3.94 -17.13
C THR A 9 3.64 -3.32 -15.93
N LYS A 10 3.91 -3.80 -14.70
CA LYS A 10 3.35 -3.21 -13.48
C LYS A 10 3.76 -1.75 -13.28
N ASN A 11 4.99 -1.39 -13.62
CA ASN A 11 5.49 -0.02 -13.49
C ASN A 11 4.80 0.93 -14.48
N GLU A 12 4.52 0.46 -15.70
CA GLU A 12 3.77 1.23 -16.69
C GLU A 12 2.32 1.43 -16.25
N LEU A 13 1.62 0.35 -15.87
CA LEU A 13 0.24 0.43 -15.40
C LEU A 13 0.08 1.31 -14.16
N ALA A 14 1.05 1.28 -13.24
CA ALA A 14 1.02 2.11 -12.03
C ALA A 14 1.10 3.63 -12.30
N ARG A 15 1.52 4.05 -13.51
CA ARG A 15 1.56 5.46 -13.90
C ARG A 15 0.22 5.97 -14.44
N ILE A 16 -0.69 5.07 -14.83
CA ILE A 16 -2.02 5.44 -15.31
C ILE A 16 -2.81 6.02 -14.13
N VAL A 17 -3.29 7.26 -14.28
CA VAL A 17 -4.08 7.96 -13.27
C VAL A 17 -5.55 7.85 -13.64
N ILE A 18 -6.34 7.30 -12.72
CA ILE A 18 -7.79 7.22 -12.84
C ILE A 18 -8.40 8.42 -12.12
N GLY A 19 -9.17 9.24 -12.84
CA GLY A 19 -9.75 10.48 -12.30
C GLY A 19 -11.00 10.24 -11.45
N ASP A 20 -11.91 9.39 -11.93
CA ASP A 20 -13.22 9.21 -11.29
C ASP A 20 -13.13 8.47 -9.96
N ARG A 21 -13.81 9.01 -8.95
CA ARG A 21 -13.78 8.48 -7.58
C ARG A 21 -14.28 7.02 -7.49
N CYS A 22 -15.30 6.65 -8.28
CA CYS A 22 -15.81 5.28 -8.32
C CYS A 22 -14.77 4.29 -8.86
N CYS A 23 -14.05 4.67 -9.91
CA CYS A 23 -13.01 3.86 -10.52
C CYS A 23 -11.77 3.76 -9.62
N GLN A 24 -11.41 4.84 -8.91
CA GLN A 24 -10.38 4.79 -7.87
C GLN A 24 -10.75 3.82 -6.74
N ALA A 25 -12.01 3.85 -6.28
CA ALA A 25 -12.48 2.93 -5.25
C ALA A 25 -12.48 1.47 -5.72
N ALA A 26 -12.87 1.23 -6.98
CA ALA A 26 -12.79 -0.10 -7.59
C ALA A 26 -11.34 -0.59 -7.71
N GLU A 27 -10.42 0.28 -8.15
CA GLU A 27 -9.00 -0.05 -8.25
C GLU A 27 -8.39 -0.37 -6.88
N LEU A 28 -8.68 0.45 -5.86
CA LEU A 28 -8.23 0.19 -4.50
C LEU A 28 -8.80 -1.13 -3.96
N SER A 29 -10.08 -1.41 -4.22
CA SER A 29 -10.73 -2.65 -3.81
C SER A 29 -10.09 -3.86 -4.48
N ALA A 30 -9.71 -3.77 -5.75
CA ALA A 30 -8.97 -4.81 -6.44
C ALA A 30 -7.58 -5.00 -5.83
N LEU A 31 -6.82 -3.94 -5.58
CA LEU A 31 -5.52 -4.03 -4.93
C LEU A 31 -5.60 -4.65 -3.52
N LEU A 32 -6.63 -4.29 -2.74
CA LEU A 32 -6.91 -4.90 -1.45
C LEU A 32 -7.29 -6.38 -1.58
N ARG A 33 -8.05 -6.75 -2.61
CA ARG A 33 -8.42 -8.15 -2.84
C ARG A 33 -7.21 -9.03 -3.15
N PHE A 34 -6.26 -8.54 -3.95
CA PHE A 34 -5.10 -9.31 -4.39
C PHE A 34 -3.93 -9.27 -3.41
N ASN A 35 -3.63 -8.08 -2.88
CA ASN A 35 -2.40 -7.81 -2.12
C ASN A 35 -2.70 -7.31 -0.71
N GLY A 36 -3.97 -7.19 -0.35
CA GLY A 36 -4.42 -6.63 0.91
C GLY A 36 -4.43 -7.65 2.04
N ARG A 37 -4.17 -7.15 3.25
CA ARG A 37 -4.41 -7.86 4.51
C ARG A 37 -5.00 -6.89 5.54
N LEU A 38 -5.84 -7.41 6.42
CA LEU A 38 -6.34 -6.69 7.58
C LEU A 38 -5.53 -7.13 8.81
N GLU A 39 -4.79 -6.20 9.39
CA GLU A 39 -4.10 -6.42 10.66
C GLU A 39 -5.00 -5.99 11.82
N LEU A 40 -5.18 -6.89 12.78
CA LEU A 40 -5.92 -6.64 14.01
C LEU A 40 -4.93 -6.70 15.18
N THR A 41 -4.80 -5.59 15.89
CA THR A 41 -3.96 -5.53 17.09
C THR A 41 -4.80 -5.88 18.32
N ARG A 42 -4.15 -6.39 19.38
CA ARG A 42 -4.78 -6.69 20.68
C ARG A 42 -5.58 -5.51 21.26
N ASN A 43 -5.19 -4.28 20.93
CA ASN A 43 -5.88 -3.04 21.35
C ASN A 43 -7.06 -2.67 20.42
N LYS A 44 -7.63 -3.63 19.69
CA LYS A 44 -8.69 -3.45 18.69
C LYS A 44 -8.36 -2.54 17.50
N LYS A 45 -7.09 -2.10 17.38
CA LYS A 45 -6.62 -1.28 16.25
C LYS A 45 -6.63 -2.11 14.96
N LYS A 46 -7.27 -1.58 13.93
CA LYS A 46 -7.46 -2.14 12.59
C LYS A 46 -6.60 -1.38 11.60
N THR A 47 -5.78 -2.11 10.86
CA THR A 47 -4.93 -1.54 9.83
C THR A 47 -5.12 -2.31 8.53
N LEU A 48 -5.49 -1.62 7.45
CA LEU A 48 -5.45 -2.18 6.12
C LEU A 48 -4.05 -2.04 5.55
N CYS A 49 -3.48 -3.13 5.07
CA CYS A 49 -2.14 -3.15 4.53
C CYS A 49 -2.17 -3.70 3.10
N ILE A 50 -1.49 -3.05 2.16
CA ILE A 50 -1.20 -3.57 0.82
C ILE A 50 0.30 -3.86 0.76
N THR A 51 0.68 -5.10 0.44
CA THR A 51 2.10 -5.50 0.33
C THR A 51 2.45 -5.85 -1.11
N THR A 52 3.56 -5.32 -1.61
CA THR A 52 4.01 -5.58 -2.98
C THR A 52 5.53 -5.49 -3.11
N ASP A 53 6.11 -6.26 -4.02
CA ASP A 53 7.52 -6.16 -4.42
C ASP A 53 7.79 -5.03 -5.43
N ASN A 54 6.74 -4.48 -6.04
CA ASN A 54 6.84 -3.46 -7.06
C ASN A 54 6.62 -2.05 -6.49
N ALA A 55 7.64 -1.19 -6.59
CA ALA A 55 7.59 0.18 -6.07
C ALA A 55 6.52 1.05 -6.76
N GLY A 56 6.22 0.81 -8.04
CA GLY A 56 5.16 1.51 -8.77
C GLY A 56 3.79 1.22 -8.16
N THR A 57 3.49 -0.05 -7.93
CA THR A 57 2.25 -0.53 -7.33
C THR A 57 2.09 0.04 -5.92
N ALA A 58 3.16 0.08 -5.12
CA ALA A 58 3.14 0.68 -3.78
C ALA A 58 2.78 2.18 -3.82
N ARG A 59 3.38 2.94 -4.73
CA ARG A 59 3.04 4.36 -4.92
C ARG A 59 1.59 4.55 -5.36
N LYS A 60 1.08 3.70 -6.26
CA LYS A 60 -0.32 3.76 -6.70
C LYS A 60 -1.28 3.48 -5.54
N ALA A 61 -1.03 2.43 -4.76
CA ALA A 61 -1.79 2.11 -3.56
C ALA A 61 -1.83 3.27 -2.55
N PHE A 62 -0.67 3.89 -2.28
CA PHE A 62 -0.60 5.06 -1.38
C PHE A 62 -1.46 6.23 -1.88
N LYS A 63 -1.38 6.55 -3.18
CA LYS A 63 -2.20 7.61 -3.78
C LYS A 63 -3.69 7.32 -3.68
N LEU A 64 -4.11 6.08 -3.94
CA LEU A 64 -5.51 5.65 -3.84
C LEU A 64 -6.04 5.71 -2.39
N PHE A 65 -5.26 5.25 -1.42
CA PHE A 65 -5.64 5.41 -0.01
C PHE A 65 -5.78 6.88 0.38
N LYS A 66 -4.84 7.73 -0.07
CA LYS A 66 -4.86 9.17 0.21
C LYS A 66 -6.02 9.89 -0.47
N SER A 67 -6.46 9.45 -1.65
CA SER A 67 -7.59 10.10 -2.34
C SER A 67 -8.96 9.67 -1.80
N LEU A 68 -9.06 8.48 -1.20
CA LEU A 68 -10.33 7.89 -0.77
C LEU A 68 -10.56 7.95 0.75
N SER A 69 -9.54 8.30 1.54
CA SER A 69 -9.64 8.33 3.00
C SER A 69 -8.78 9.41 3.65
N GLU A 70 -9.16 9.80 4.87
CA GLU A 70 -8.40 10.70 5.74
C GLU A 70 -7.58 9.94 6.80
N PHE A 71 -7.44 8.63 6.65
CA PHE A 71 -6.74 7.79 7.61
C PHE A 71 -5.23 8.06 7.62
N PRO A 72 -4.56 7.98 8.78
CA PRO A 72 -3.11 8.00 8.84
C PRO A 72 -2.52 6.90 7.98
N LEU A 73 -1.62 7.29 7.06
CA LEU A 73 -0.92 6.39 6.16
C LEU A 73 0.53 6.23 6.58
N THR A 74 1.03 4.99 6.57
CA THR A 74 2.46 4.70 6.75
C THR A 74 2.97 3.80 5.63
N VAL A 75 4.23 3.99 5.23
CA VAL A 75 4.89 3.18 4.20
C VAL A 75 6.14 2.57 4.79
N ILE A 76 6.26 1.25 4.69
CA ILE A 76 7.41 0.49 5.18
C ILE A 76 8.11 -0.15 3.98
N MET A 77 9.44 -0.13 3.98
CA MET A 77 10.29 -0.83 3.02
C MET A 77 11.20 -1.79 3.77
N GLU A 78 11.18 -3.05 3.37
CA GLU A 78 12.00 -4.10 3.98
C GLU A 78 12.61 -5.01 2.90
N THR A 79 13.73 -5.66 3.22
CA THR A 79 14.39 -6.64 2.34
C THR A 79 14.12 -8.05 2.83
N ARG A 80 13.66 -8.96 1.97
CA ARG A 80 13.44 -10.36 2.36
C ARG A 80 14.77 -11.08 2.56
N LYS A 81 15.00 -11.66 3.75
CA LYS A 81 16.25 -12.36 4.11
C LYS A 81 16.53 -13.63 3.30
N ARG A 82 15.49 -14.31 2.77
CA ARG A 82 15.65 -15.62 2.09
C ARG A 82 16.17 -15.53 0.65
N PHE A 83 16.09 -14.37 0.02
CA PHE A 83 16.60 -14.10 -1.33
C PHE A 83 17.09 -12.66 -1.37
N ASN A 84 18.36 -12.45 -1.00
CA ASN A 84 19.05 -11.18 -0.62
C ASN A 84 19.01 -10.01 -1.65
N THR A 85 17.97 -9.90 -2.46
CA THR A 85 17.80 -8.92 -3.54
C THR A 85 16.36 -8.40 -3.68
N ASN A 86 15.35 -9.04 -3.07
CA ASN A 86 13.95 -8.62 -3.26
C ASN A 86 13.44 -7.74 -2.12
N ARG A 87 13.33 -6.44 -2.40
CA ARG A 87 12.68 -5.45 -1.54
C ARG A 87 11.17 -5.64 -1.62
N PHE A 88 10.47 -5.43 -0.51
CA PHE A 88 9.02 -5.30 -0.51
C PHE A 88 8.61 -4.02 0.19
N TYR A 89 7.47 -3.52 -0.25
CA TYR A 89 6.84 -2.31 0.20
C TYR A 89 5.52 -2.68 0.84
N MET A 90 5.22 -2.06 1.97
CA MET A 90 3.94 -2.19 2.64
C MET A 90 3.34 -0.81 2.87
N VAL A 91 2.17 -0.58 2.28
CA VAL A 91 1.38 0.64 2.49
C VAL A 91 0.28 0.32 3.49
N ARG A 92 0.19 1.08 4.58
CA ARG A 92 -0.73 0.83 5.69
C ARG A 92 -1.66 2.01 5.88
N ALA A 93 -2.95 1.76 6.02
CA ALA A 93 -3.97 2.72 6.40
C ALA A 93 -4.58 2.29 7.75
N GLN A 94 -4.42 3.14 8.77
CA GLN A 94 -4.95 2.87 10.10
C GLN A 94 -6.41 3.33 10.17
N LEU A 95 -7.34 2.37 10.21
CA LEU A 95 -8.78 2.64 10.15
C LEU A 95 -9.35 3.20 11.44
N ASP A 96 -8.67 2.96 12.56
CA ASP A 96 -9.05 3.51 13.85
C ASP A 96 -8.29 4.81 14.09
N ILE A 97 -9.03 5.89 14.33
CA ILE A 97 -8.49 7.18 14.73
C ILE A 97 -8.06 7.05 16.20
N ASP A 98 -6.87 6.52 16.41
CA ASP A 98 -6.21 6.69 17.68
C ASP A 98 -5.75 8.13 17.78
N ASN A 99 -6.41 8.90 18.64
CA ASN A 99 -6.00 10.24 19.05
C ASN A 99 -4.70 10.24 19.89
N THR A 100 -3.81 9.26 19.67
CA THR A 100 -2.56 9.14 20.42
C THR A 100 -1.39 9.58 19.56
N VAL A 101 -1.04 10.85 19.79
CA VAL A 101 0.35 11.28 19.91
C VAL A 101 1.07 11.29 18.57
N VAL A 102 0.86 12.41 17.85
CA VAL A 102 1.96 13.24 17.33
C VAL A 102 3.20 12.91 18.14
N LEU A 103 4.16 12.24 17.50
CA LEU A 103 5.43 11.81 18.08
C LEU A 103 5.83 12.76 19.23
N LYS A 104 5.92 12.19 20.44
CA LYS A 104 6.48 12.87 21.61
C LYS A 104 7.77 13.58 21.17
N LYS A 105 7.82 14.89 21.49
CA LYS A 105 8.98 15.80 21.59
C LYS A 105 10.32 15.27 21.10
#